data_AF-A0A0S3Q183-F1
#
_entry.id   AF-A0A0S3Q183-F1
#
_cell.length_a   1.000
_cell.length_b   1.000
_cell.length_c   1.000
_cell.angle_alpha   90.00
_cell.angle_beta   90.00
_cell.angle_gamma   90.00
#
_symmetry.space_group_name_H-M   'P 1'
#
loop_
_entity.id
_entity.type
_entity.pdbx_description
1 polymer ?
#
loop_
_entity_poly.entity_id
_entity_poly.type
_entity_poly.pdbx_seq_one_letter_code
_entity_poly.pdbx_strand_id
1 'polypeptide(L)' 'MMYLSFLFMIGMLVGLIAAASNPSPYFAAFGLILASISGCCLLVDFGVSFLSLVLLLIYLG' A
#
# COMPACT_ATOMS: atom_id res chain seq x y z
N MET A 1 6.51 9.55 -14.97
CA MET A 1 6.69 8.23 -14.35
C MET A 1 7.41 8.31 -13.02
N MET A 2 8.58 8.96 -12.91
CA MET A 2 9.31 9.07 -11.63
C MET A 2 8.51 9.73 -10.47
N TYR A 3 7.80 10.83 -10.74
CA TYR A 3 6.99 11.52 -9.71
C TYR A 3 5.78 10.71 -9.22
N LEU A 4 5.20 9.88 -10.08
CA LEU A 4 4.03 9.06 -9.75
C LEU A 4 4.45 7.93 -8.79
N SER A 5 5.54 7.23 -9.13
CA SER A 5 6.11 6.19 -8.27
C SER A 5 6.61 6.77 -6.94
N PHE A 6 7.16 8.00 -6.95
CA PHE A 6 7.54 8.70 -5.71
C PHE A 6 6.33 9.01 -4.80
N LEU A 7 5.20 9.46 -5.38
CA LEU A 7 3.95 9.65 -4.65
C LEU A 7 3.44 8.36 -4.02
N PHE A 8 3.48 7.24 -4.75
CA PHE A 8 3.07 5.94 -4.21
C PHE A 8 4.01 5.45 -3.09
N MET A 9 5.31 5.69 -3.19
CA MET A 9 6.27 5.38 -2.11
C MET A 9 5.94 6.17 -0.84
N ILE A 10 5.59 7.46 -0.97
CA ILE A 10 5.15 8.27 0.17
C ILE A 10 3.84 7.72 0.75
N GLY A 11 2.87 7.37 -0.11
CA GLY A 11 1.60 6.76 0.31
C GLY A 11 1.81 5.47 1.12
N MET A 12 2.74 4.63 0.67
CA MET A 12 3.13 3.39 1.37
C MET A 12 3.73 3.69 2.74
N LEU A 13 4.63 4.68 2.80
CA LEU A 13 5.26 5.12 4.05
C LEU A 13 4.22 5.63 5.06
N VAL A 14 3.29 6.48 4.61
CA VAL A 14 2.21 7.04 5.44
C VAL A 14 1.28 5.93 5.93
N GLY A 15 0.91 4.97 5.09
CA GLY A 15 0.10 3.81 5.48
C GLY A 15 0.78 2.96 6.55
N LEU A 16 2.09 2.71 6.43
CA LEU A 16 2.87 1.99 7.44
C LEU A 16 2.98 2.77 8.76
N ILE A 17 3.20 4.08 8.70
CA ILE A 17 3.27 4.93 9.91
C ILE A 17 1.91 4.95 10.62
N ALA A 18 0.81 5.03 9.87
CA ALA A 18 -0.55 4.94 10.41
C ALA A 18 -0.81 3.58 11.09
N ALA A 19 -0.30 2.49 10.53
CA ALA A 19 -0.38 1.16 11.16
C ALA A 19 0.51 1.04 12.40
N ALA A 20 1.73 1.57 12.36
CA ALA A 20 2.72 1.47 13.44
C ALA A 20 2.41 2.40 14.63
N SER A 21 1.69 3.50 14.41
CA SER A 21 1.35 4.48 15.45
C SER A 21 0.30 3.99 16.46
N ASN A 22 -0.25 2.79 16.28
CA ASN A 22 -1.15 2.11 17.24
C ASN A 22 -2.28 2.96 17.84
N PRO A 23 -3.07 3.75 17.07
CA PRO A 23 -4.19 4.51 17.63
C PRO A 23 -5.34 3.58 18.07
N SER A 24 -5.69 2.58 17.26
CA SER A 24 -6.67 1.51 17.55
C SER A 24 -6.69 0.50 16.39
N PRO A 25 -7.14 -0.75 16.60
CA PRO A 25 -7.07 -1.80 15.58
C PRO A 25 -7.82 -1.47 14.28
N TYR A 26 -8.93 -0.72 14.34
CA TYR A 26 -9.67 -0.29 13.14
C TYR A 26 -8.88 0.68 12.26
N PHE A 27 -8.18 1.64 12.86
CA PHE A 27 -7.36 2.60 12.12
C PHE A 27 -6.06 1.98 11.62
N ALA A 28 -5.52 0.99 12.34
CA ALA A 28 -4.36 0.22 11.87
C ALA A 28 -4.72 -0.60 10.61
N ALA A 29 -5.89 -1.25 10.59
CA ALA A 29 -6.38 -1.95 9.40
C ALA A 29 -6.57 -1.00 8.22
N PHE A 30 -7.12 0.19 8.45
CA PHE A 30 -7.24 1.21 7.41
C PHE A 30 -5.87 1.68 6.86
N GLY A 31 -4.88 1.84 7.74
CA GLY A 31 -3.49 2.13 7.35
C GLY A 31 -2.85 1.03 6.49
N LEU A 32 -3.11 -0.23 6.82
CA LEU A 32 -2.65 -1.39 6.04
C LEU A 32 -3.31 -1.46 4.66
N ILE A 33 -4.59 -1.12 4.54
CA ILE A 33 -5.30 -1.05 3.24
C ILE A 33 -4.69 0.06 2.36
N LEU A 34 -4.40 1.22 2.93
CA LEU A 34 -3.72 2.32 2.20
C LEU A 34 -2.30 1.92 1.74
N ALA A 35 -1.56 1.23 2.61
CA ALA A 35 -0.22 0.73 2.28
C ALA A 35 -0.27 -0.34 1.18
N SER A 36 -1.22 -1.27 1.22
CA SER A 36 -1.33 -2.33 0.22
C SER A 36 -1.73 -1.77 -1.16
N ILE A 37 -2.69 -0.84 -1.23
CA ILE A 37 -3.11 -0.19 -2.49
C ILE A 37 -1.93 0.58 -3.11
N SER A 38 -1.23 1.40 -2.33
CA SER A 38 -0.10 2.19 -2.83
C SER A 38 1.08 1.30 -3.28
N GLY A 39 1.38 0.22 -2.56
CA GLY A 39 2.35 -0.79 -2.97
C GLY A 39 1.96 -1.51 -4.26
N CYS A 40 0.67 -1.83 -4.42
CA CYS A 40 0.12 -2.46 -5.62
C CYS A 40 0.25 -1.56 -6.86
N CYS A 41 -0.02 -0.26 -6.73
CA CYS A 41 0.18 0.71 -7.80
C CYS A 41 1.65 0.81 -8.24
N LEU A 42 2.61 0.75 -7.30
CA LEU A 42 4.03 0.68 -7.62
C LEU A 42 4.38 -0.57 -8.43
N LEU A 43 3.89 -1.75 -8.03
CA LEU A 43 4.13 -2.99 -8.75
C LEU A 43 3.56 -2.97 -10.18
N VAL A 44 2.44 -2.28 -10.39
CA VAL A 44 1.86 -2.07 -11.73
C VAL A 44 2.75 -1.15 -12.57
N ASP A 45 3.33 -0.09 -12.00
CA ASP A 45 4.30 0.77 -12.69
C ASP A 45 5.55 -0.01 -13.15
N PHE A 46 5.97 -1.03 -12.39
CA PHE A 46 7.06 -1.94 -12.77
C PHE A 46 6.66 -3.04 -13.78
N GLY A 47 5.38 -3.09 -14.19
CA GLY A 47 4.87 -4.10 -15.13
C GLY A 47 4.51 -5.44 -14.51
N VAL A 48 4.52 -5.56 -13.18
CA VAL A 48 4.23 -6.81 -12.44
C VAL A 48 2.80 -6.82 -11.90
N SER A 49 1.83 -6.72 -12.81
CA SER A 49 0.40 -6.57 -12.49
C SER A 49 -0.23 -7.81 -11.85
N PHE A 50 0.16 -9.02 -12.25
CA PHE A 50 -0.37 -10.26 -11.67
C PHE A 50 -0.01 -10.41 -10.18
N LEU A 51 1.25 -10.15 -9.82
CA LEU A 51 1.71 -10.23 -8.44
C LEU A 51 1.05 -9.17 -7.55
N SER A 52 0.81 -7.96 -8.11
CA SER A 52 0.08 -6.88 -7.45
C SER A 52 -1.34 -7.30 -7.05
N LEU A 53 -2.09 -7.92 -7.96
CA LEU A 53 -3.45 -8.41 -7.69
C LEU A 53 -3.49 -9.51 -6.62
N VAL A 54 -2.53 -10.43 -6.65
CA VAL A 54 -2.41 -11.50 -5.65
C VAL A 54 -2.13 -10.94 -4.26
N LEU A 55 -1.19 -9.99 -4.16
CA LEU A 55 -0.87 -9.33 -2.88
C LEU A 55 -2.07 -8.54 -2.35
N LEU A 56 -2.80 -7.84 -3.20
CA LEU A 56 -4.00 -7.10 -2.79
C LEU A 56 -5.06 -8.06 -2.22
N LEU A 57 -5.31 -9.19 -2.87
CA LEU A 57 -6.29 -10.19 -2.44
C LEU A 57 -5.93 -10.84 -1.10
N ILE A 58 -4.64 -11.14 -0.87
CA ILE A 58 -4.20 -11.76 0.39
C ILE A 58 -4.19 -10.76 1.54
N TYR A 59 -3.92 -9.48 1.26
CA TYR A 59 -3.80 -8.45 2.30
C TYR A 59 -5.13 -7.78 2.67
N LEU A 60 -6.10 -7.75 1.76
CA LEU A 60 -7.46 -7.23 2.02
C LEU A 60 -8.50 -8.33 2.30
N GLY A 61 -8.26 -9.57 1.88
CA GLY A 61 -9.15 -10.72 2.11
C GLY A 61 -8.93 -11.37 3.47
#